data_AF-A0A1Q6Z5C8-F1
#
_entry.id   AF-A0A1Q6Z5C8-F1
#
_cell.length_a   1.000
_cell.length_b   1.000
_cell.length_c   1.000
_cell.angle_alpha   90.00
_cell.angle_beta   90.00
_cell.angle_gamma   90.00
#
_symmetry.space_group_name_H-M   'P 1'
#
loop_
_entity.id
_entity.type
_entity.pdbx_description
1 polymer ?
#
loop_
_entity_poly.entity_id
_entity_poly.type
_entity_poly.pdbx_seq_one_letter_code
_entity_poly.pdbx_strand_id
1 'polypeptide(L)'
;MPGRRSRKSFAHPFFLVLLVLLVIGGIAASFWGFTIFGKNHVATQAVSHSTGTLRHPTLSPTAHATVAPTPTATFTPNAYPHLASSYAGTIDDLQEQTSSEMTLTHMLQNSEHISGTFSAMHRSETYSGILDTAKRIYFTVAASSSSAPLYFTGAVRADGNLVGTFCQIDKGGQCTSNGEYGLWSVAPGTP
;
A
#
# COMPACT_ATOMS: atom_id res chain seq x y z
N MET A 1 34.31 -47.54 50.82
CA MET A 1 33.56 -46.34 51.27
C MET A 1 34.34 -45.09 50.87
N PRO A 2 33.71 -43.90 50.77
CA PRO A 2 33.01 -43.26 49.64
C PRO A 2 33.98 -42.40 48.76
N GLY A 3 33.69 -41.91 47.55
CA GLY A 3 32.46 -41.34 47.00
C GLY A 3 32.48 -39.80 47.10
N ARG A 4 33.12 -39.09 46.16
CA ARG A 4 33.02 -37.61 46.06
C ARG A 4 32.34 -37.20 44.76
N ARG A 5 31.02 -37.03 44.86
CA ARG A 5 30.12 -36.56 43.81
C ARG A 5 30.23 -35.02 43.75
N SER A 6 30.78 -34.47 42.67
CA SER A 6 30.83 -33.01 42.46
C SER A 6 29.46 -32.51 41.99
N ARG A 7 28.87 -31.61 42.79
CA ARG A 7 27.57 -30.97 42.54
C ARG A 7 27.66 -30.06 41.31
N LYS A 8 27.10 -30.51 40.18
CA LYS A 8 26.89 -29.66 39.00
C LYS A 8 25.68 -28.75 39.25
N SER A 9 26.01 -27.46 39.38
CA SER A 9 25.19 -26.26 39.21
C SER A 9 23.73 -26.48 38.78
N PHE A 10 22.81 -26.32 39.74
CA PHE A 10 21.36 -26.24 39.57
C PHE A 10 20.90 -24.84 39.10
N ALA A 11 21.83 -23.94 38.72
CA ALA A 11 21.52 -22.54 38.42
C ALA A 11 21.14 -22.28 36.94
N HIS A 12 21.46 -23.21 36.02
CA HIS A 12 21.14 -23.06 34.59
C HIS A 12 19.65 -23.12 34.21
N PRO A 13 18.79 -23.99 34.81
CA PRO A 13 17.39 -24.04 34.39
C PRO A 13 16.61 -22.81 34.83
N PHE A 14 16.96 -22.19 35.96
CA PHE A 14 16.28 -20.99 36.47
C PHE A 14 16.53 -19.77 35.56
N PHE A 15 17.74 -19.64 35.02
CA PHE A 15 18.10 -18.54 34.13
C PHE A 15 17.36 -18.60 32.78
N LEU A 16 17.15 -19.82 32.24
CA LEU A 16 16.40 -20.02 31.00
C LEU A 16 14.90 -19.71 31.17
N VAL A 17 14.30 -20.09 32.30
CA VAL A 17 12.89 -19.77 32.60
C VAL A 17 12.67 -18.27 32.73
N LEU A 18 13.59 -17.55 33.39
CA LEU A 18 13.53 -16.09 33.52
C LEU A 18 13.61 -15.39 32.15
N LEU A 19 14.47 -15.89 31.26
CA LEU A 19 14.65 -15.32 29.92
C LEU A 19 13.41 -15.52 29.04
N VAL A 20 12.76 -16.69 29.13
CA VAL A 20 11.49 -16.95 28.42
C VAL A 20 10.36 -16.05 28.93
N LEU A 21 10.26 -15.82 30.25
CA LEU A 21 9.24 -14.92 30.81
C LEU A 21 9.43 -13.46 30.39
N LEU A 22 10.67 -12.98 30.23
CA LEU A 22 10.95 -11.63 29.75
C LEU A 22 10.57 -11.42 28.27
N VAL A 23 10.70 -12.46 27.45
CA VAL A 23 10.29 -12.39 26.02
C VAL A 23 8.77 -12.43 25.87
N ILE A 24 8.06 -13.13 26.77
CA ILE A 24 6.59 -13.24 26.72
C ILE A 24 5.90 -12.03 27.41
N GLY A 25 6.53 -11.41 28.41
CA GLY A 25 5.95 -10.30 29.19
C GLY A 25 6.18 -8.89 28.63
N GLY A 26 6.86 -8.75 27.49
CA GLY A 26 7.38 -7.47 26.99
C GLY A 26 6.49 -6.72 25.99
N ILE A 27 5.17 -6.63 26.18
CA ILE A 27 4.35 -5.59 25.52
C ILE A 27 3.29 -5.08 26.49
N ALA A 28 3.69 -4.15 27.36
CA ALA A 28 2.76 -3.32 28.12
C ALA A 28 3.34 -1.91 28.25
N ALA A 29 2.48 -0.91 27.98
CA ALA A 29 2.68 0.54 28.02
C ALA A 29 3.47 1.10 26.80
N SER A 30 3.03 2.12 26.06
CA SER A 30 1.89 3.04 26.08
C SER A 30 1.99 3.83 24.77
N PHE A 31 0.88 4.27 24.16
CA PHE A 31 0.82 5.65 23.64
C PHE A 31 -0.64 6.11 23.62
N TRP A 32 -0.86 7.15 24.43
CA TRP A 32 -2.13 7.80 24.68
C TRP A 32 -2.48 8.76 23.54
N GLY A 33 -3.77 8.74 23.16
CA GLY A 33 -4.61 9.93 23.05
C GLY A 33 -4.32 10.94 21.96
N PHE A 34 -5.23 11.05 20.99
CA PHE A 34 -5.85 12.33 20.62
C PHE A 34 -7.25 12.07 20.06
N THR A 35 -8.27 12.22 20.91
CA THR A 35 -9.65 12.47 20.49
C THR A 35 -9.78 13.95 20.18
N ILE A 36 -9.84 14.32 18.90
CA ILE A 36 -10.25 15.68 18.53
C ILE A 36 -11.75 15.68 18.31
N PHE A 37 -12.46 16.12 19.34
CA PHE A 37 -13.79 16.71 19.21
C PHE A 37 -13.66 18.05 18.47
N GLY A 38 -14.05 18.07 17.20
CA GLY A 38 -14.22 19.28 16.42
C GLY A 38 -15.69 19.59 16.21
N LYS A 39 -16.44 19.89 17.28
CA LYS A 39 -17.84 20.33 17.21
C LYS A 39 -17.90 21.80 17.60
N ASN A 40 -17.59 22.69 16.66
CA ASN A 40 -17.72 24.14 16.83
C ASN A 40 -18.16 24.79 15.52
N HIS A 41 -19.47 24.85 15.27
CA HIS A 41 -20.05 25.92 14.46
C HIS A 41 -20.53 26.99 15.43
N VAL A 42 -19.67 27.97 15.70
CA VAL A 42 -20.04 29.20 16.38
C VAL A 42 -20.78 30.06 15.36
N ALA A 43 -22.06 30.25 15.60
CA ALA A 43 -22.87 31.23 14.88
C ALA A 43 -22.46 32.63 15.35
N THR A 44 -21.81 33.40 14.47
CA THR A 44 -21.56 34.82 14.69
C THR A 44 -22.26 35.63 13.61
N GLN A 45 -23.13 36.51 14.09
CA GLN A 45 -24.03 37.38 13.39
C GLN A 45 -23.27 38.44 12.58
N ALA A 46 -23.73 38.72 11.35
CA ALA A 46 -23.34 39.93 10.64
C ALA A 46 -24.38 41.02 10.90
N VAL A 47 -23.90 42.08 11.54
CA VAL A 47 -24.59 43.33 11.88
C VAL A 47 -25.03 44.06 10.59
N SER A 48 -26.30 44.46 10.54
CA SER A 48 -26.83 45.38 9.53
C SER A 48 -26.74 46.82 10.01
N HIS A 49 -26.06 47.67 9.23
CA HIS A 49 -26.24 49.12 9.24
C HIS A 49 -26.11 49.62 7.79
N SER A 50 -27.17 50.17 7.19
CA SER A 50 -27.40 51.61 7.20
C SER A 50 -28.62 52.00 6.34
N THR A 51 -29.23 53.08 6.76
CA THR A 51 -30.50 53.70 6.35
C THR A 51 -30.54 54.31 4.95
N GLY A 52 -31.75 54.36 4.36
CA GLY A 52 -32.05 55.22 3.21
C GLY A 52 -33.47 55.08 2.69
N THR A 53 -34.43 55.78 3.29
CA THR A 53 -35.81 55.95 2.79
C THR A 53 -35.86 56.84 1.55
N LEU A 54 -36.59 56.43 0.50
CA LEU A 54 -37.38 57.30 -0.39
C LEU A 54 -38.41 56.45 -1.17
N ARG A 55 -39.69 56.86 -1.18
CA ARG A 55 -40.83 56.19 -1.83
C ARG A 55 -41.09 56.79 -3.23
N HIS A 56 -41.20 55.96 -4.27
CA HIS A 56 -42.03 56.15 -5.49
C HIS A 56 -42.12 54.79 -6.27
N PRO A 57 -43.01 54.58 -7.26
CA PRO A 57 -44.07 53.59 -7.25
C PRO A 57 -43.81 52.42 -8.20
N THR A 58 -44.65 51.40 -8.01
CA THR A 58 -44.82 50.14 -8.74
C THR A 58 -44.61 50.20 -10.26
N LEU A 59 -43.69 49.36 -10.76
CA LEU A 59 -43.80 48.67 -12.04
C LEU A 59 -43.44 47.19 -11.82
N SER A 60 -44.32 46.29 -12.26
CA SER A 60 -44.21 44.84 -12.09
C SER A 60 -43.05 44.28 -12.92
N PRO A 61 -42.06 43.58 -12.32
CA PRO A 61 -40.99 42.97 -13.10
C PRO A 61 -41.41 41.60 -13.63
N THR A 62 -41.34 41.45 -14.95
CA THR A 62 -41.40 40.19 -15.69
C THR A 62 -40.43 39.18 -15.11
N ALA A 63 -40.88 37.94 -14.87
CA ALA A 63 -40.05 36.88 -14.32
C ALA A 63 -38.85 36.59 -15.24
N HIS A 64 -37.65 36.95 -14.78
CA HIS A 64 -36.39 36.55 -15.40
C HIS A 64 -36.06 35.14 -14.90
N ALA A 65 -35.98 34.16 -15.80
CA ALA A 65 -35.57 32.80 -15.46
C ALA A 65 -34.14 32.80 -14.90
N THR A 66 -33.98 32.54 -13.60
CA THR A 66 -32.68 32.37 -12.97
C THR A 66 -32.02 31.10 -13.50
N VAL A 67 -30.93 31.24 -14.26
CA VAL A 67 -30.07 30.12 -14.65
C VAL A 67 -29.46 29.55 -13.37
N ALA A 68 -29.77 28.29 -13.07
CA ALA A 68 -29.22 27.59 -11.92
C ALA A 68 -27.68 27.51 -12.04
N PRO A 69 -26.92 27.73 -10.95
CA PRO A 69 -25.47 27.61 -10.98
C PRO A 69 -25.06 26.17 -11.30
N THR A 70 -24.27 25.99 -12.35
CA THR A 70 -23.65 24.71 -12.70
C THR A 70 -22.78 24.25 -11.52
N PRO A 71 -22.96 23.00 -11.02
CA PRO A 71 -22.13 22.51 -9.91
C PRO A 71 -20.66 22.47 -10.35
N THR A 72 -19.81 23.19 -9.63
CA THR A 72 -18.36 23.08 -9.78
C THR A 72 -17.92 21.72 -9.25
N ALA A 73 -17.36 20.86 -10.11
CA ALA A 73 -16.81 19.58 -9.70
C ALA A 73 -15.60 19.80 -8.77
N THR A 74 -15.72 19.34 -7.53
CA THR A 74 -14.60 19.33 -6.58
C THR A 74 -13.64 18.21 -6.99
N PHE A 75 -12.41 18.56 -7.37
CA PHE A 75 -11.34 17.59 -7.64
C PHE A 75 -10.81 17.03 -6.32
N THR A 76 -11.09 15.76 -6.05
CA THR A 76 -10.43 15.02 -4.96
C THR A 76 -9.07 14.53 -5.47
N PRO A 77 -7.93 14.87 -4.83
CA PRO A 77 -6.64 14.34 -5.21
C PRO A 77 -6.65 12.81 -5.15
N ASN A 78 -6.13 12.14 -6.18
CA ASN A 78 -5.96 10.69 -6.15
C ASN A 78 -4.95 10.35 -5.04
N ALA A 79 -5.40 9.58 -4.04
CA ALA A 79 -4.55 9.19 -2.90
C ALA A 79 -3.50 8.14 -3.28
N TYR A 80 -3.66 7.50 -4.45
CA TYR A 80 -2.75 6.47 -4.95
C TYR A 80 -1.64 7.08 -5.81
N PRO A 81 -0.39 6.63 -5.66
CA PRO A 81 0.70 7.04 -6.56
C PRO A 81 0.36 6.66 -8.00
N HIS A 82 0.68 7.54 -8.95
CA HIS A 82 0.49 7.27 -10.37
C HIS A 82 1.66 6.44 -10.90
N LEU A 83 1.37 5.26 -11.46
CA LEU A 83 2.37 4.40 -12.08
C LEU A 83 2.60 4.75 -13.56
N ALA A 84 3.77 4.41 -14.09
CA ALA A 84 4.05 4.46 -15.52
C ALA A 84 3.32 3.32 -16.26
N SER A 85 3.09 3.48 -17.57
CA SER A 85 2.46 2.44 -18.40
C SER A 85 3.36 1.22 -18.64
N SER A 86 4.68 1.37 -18.47
CA SER A 86 5.67 0.32 -18.63
C SER A 86 6.83 0.47 -17.64
N TYR A 87 7.43 -0.67 -17.28
CA TYR A 87 8.63 -0.77 -16.46
C TYR A 87 9.57 -1.84 -17.01
N ALA A 88 10.88 -1.63 -16.88
CA ALA A 88 11.92 -2.57 -17.29
C ALA A 88 13.06 -2.62 -16.27
N GLY A 89 13.68 -3.78 -16.12
CA GLY A 89 14.80 -3.99 -15.20
C GLY A 89 15.14 -5.46 -15.07
N THR A 90 15.40 -5.91 -13.84
CA THR A 90 15.88 -7.27 -13.56
C THR A 90 15.08 -7.98 -12.49
N ILE A 91 15.08 -9.31 -12.59
CA ILE A 91 14.62 -10.23 -11.56
C ILE A 91 15.73 -11.25 -11.30
N ASP A 92 16.02 -11.47 -10.02
CA ASP A 92 17.02 -12.43 -9.55
C ASP A 92 16.30 -13.60 -8.90
N ASP A 93 16.36 -14.77 -9.51
CA ASP A 93 15.92 -16.03 -8.91
C ASP A 93 17.01 -16.56 -7.99
N LEU A 94 16.76 -16.47 -6.69
CA LEU A 94 17.72 -16.90 -5.67
C LEU A 94 17.69 -18.42 -5.43
N GLN A 95 16.64 -19.10 -5.87
CA GLN A 95 16.57 -20.56 -5.85
C GLN A 95 17.51 -21.15 -6.92
N GLU A 96 17.46 -20.60 -8.14
CA GLU A 96 18.31 -21.06 -9.26
C GLU A 96 19.66 -20.32 -9.35
N GLN A 97 19.84 -19.23 -8.60
CA GLN A 97 21.01 -18.34 -8.67
C GLN A 97 21.20 -17.74 -10.07
N THR A 98 20.09 -17.37 -10.71
CA THR A 98 20.06 -16.79 -12.05
C THR A 98 19.44 -15.39 -12.01
N SER A 99 19.82 -14.57 -12.98
CA SER A 99 19.25 -13.23 -13.18
C SER A 99 18.70 -13.13 -14.60
N SER A 100 17.56 -12.46 -14.77
CA SER A 100 16.96 -12.24 -16.08
C SER A 100 16.35 -10.86 -16.19
N GLU A 101 16.17 -10.39 -17.44
CA GLU A 101 15.42 -9.18 -17.69
C GLU A 101 13.95 -9.36 -17.31
N MET A 102 13.39 -8.34 -16.69
CA MET A 102 11.99 -8.27 -16.28
C MET A 102 11.33 -7.05 -16.88
N THR A 103 10.11 -7.22 -17.41
CA THR A 103 9.26 -6.12 -17.83
C THR A 103 7.86 -6.24 -17.24
N LEU A 104 7.27 -5.08 -16.93
CA LEU A 104 5.85 -4.92 -16.65
C LEU A 104 5.31 -3.96 -17.71
N THR A 105 4.46 -4.44 -18.60
CA THR A 105 3.91 -3.66 -19.71
C THR A 105 2.39 -3.61 -19.65
N HIS A 106 1.78 -2.71 -20.43
CA HIS A 106 0.34 -2.50 -20.44
C HIS A 106 -0.23 -2.28 -19.03
N MET A 107 0.51 -1.56 -18.18
CA MET A 107 0.08 -1.24 -16.81
C MET A 107 -1.17 -0.38 -16.88
N LEU A 108 -2.27 -0.92 -16.38
CA LEU A 108 -3.52 -0.22 -16.15
C LEU A 108 -3.71 -0.05 -14.66
N GLN A 109 -3.94 1.20 -14.24
CA GLN A 109 -4.22 1.54 -12.84
C GLN A 109 -5.61 2.16 -12.74
N ASN A 110 -6.45 1.59 -11.89
CA ASN A 110 -7.74 2.15 -11.48
C ASN A 110 -7.79 2.27 -9.96
N SER A 111 -7.46 3.46 -9.45
CA SER A 111 -7.28 3.71 -8.01
C SER A 111 -6.23 2.77 -7.40
N GLU A 112 -6.62 1.88 -6.47
CA GLU A 112 -5.70 0.90 -5.88
C GLU A 112 -5.40 -0.27 -6.81
N HIS A 113 -6.30 -0.60 -7.73
CA HIS A 113 -6.16 -1.81 -8.54
C HIS A 113 -5.18 -1.58 -9.69
N ILE A 114 -4.31 -2.57 -9.89
CA ILE A 114 -3.35 -2.59 -11.00
C ILE A 114 -3.46 -3.89 -11.78
N SER A 115 -3.16 -3.85 -13.07
CA SER A 115 -3.07 -5.01 -13.93
C SER A 115 -2.16 -4.74 -15.12
N GLY A 116 -1.67 -5.81 -15.76
CA GLY A 116 -0.88 -5.68 -16.99
C GLY A 116 -0.29 -7.02 -17.42
N THR A 117 0.83 -6.95 -18.15
CA THR A 117 1.59 -8.10 -18.63
C THR A 117 2.97 -8.12 -17.98
N PHE A 118 3.32 -9.26 -17.39
CA PHE A 118 4.63 -9.56 -16.84
C PHE A 118 5.42 -10.40 -17.85
N SER A 119 6.69 -10.09 -18.05
CA SER A 119 7.61 -10.96 -18.78
C SER A 119 8.97 -11.02 -18.10
N ALA A 120 9.35 -12.22 -17.65
CA ALA A 120 10.68 -12.58 -17.13
C ALA A 120 10.76 -14.10 -16.96
N MET A 121 11.95 -14.66 -16.69
CA MET A 121 12.12 -16.09 -16.37
C MET A 121 11.44 -17.05 -17.37
N HIS A 122 11.52 -16.73 -18.68
CA HIS A 122 10.84 -17.47 -19.77
C HIS A 122 9.31 -17.52 -19.70
N ARG A 123 8.69 -16.58 -18.96
CA ARG A 123 7.23 -16.44 -18.81
C ARG A 123 6.78 -15.12 -19.42
N SER A 124 5.56 -15.12 -19.97
CA SER A 124 4.87 -13.91 -20.43
C SER A 124 3.39 -14.06 -20.11
N GLU A 125 2.98 -13.53 -18.96
CA GLU A 125 1.67 -13.80 -18.35
C GLU A 125 1.02 -12.51 -17.85
N THR A 126 -0.30 -12.55 -17.68
CA THR A 126 -1.01 -11.42 -17.07
C THR A 126 -0.80 -11.37 -15.57
N TYR A 127 -0.81 -10.16 -15.00
CA TYR A 127 -0.85 -9.96 -13.56
C TYR A 127 -1.99 -9.05 -13.15
N SER A 128 -2.40 -9.21 -11.89
CA SER A 128 -3.34 -8.31 -11.22
C SER A 128 -2.91 -8.09 -9.77
N GLY A 129 -3.23 -6.94 -9.21
CA GLY A 129 -2.75 -6.56 -7.90
C GLY A 129 -3.33 -5.27 -7.35
N ILE A 130 -2.69 -4.79 -6.29
CA ILE A 130 -3.02 -3.56 -5.60
C ILE A 130 -1.77 -2.69 -5.36
N LEU A 131 -1.96 -1.39 -5.42
CA LEU A 131 -1.05 -0.35 -4.96
C LEU A 131 -1.78 0.44 -3.88
N ASP A 132 -1.24 0.47 -2.68
CA ASP A 132 -1.86 1.24 -1.60
C ASP A 132 -1.34 2.69 -1.53
N THR A 133 -2.00 3.50 -0.69
CA THR A 133 -1.63 4.90 -0.46
C THR A 133 -0.29 5.05 0.28
N ALA A 134 0.24 3.98 0.86
CA ALA A 134 1.57 3.92 1.48
C ALA A 134 2.67 3.52 0.48
N LYS A 135 2.36 3.49 -0.82
CA LYS A 135 3.26 3.14 -1.92
C LYS A 135 3.75 1.70 -1.91
N ARG A 136 3.02 0.79 -1.26
CA ARG A 136 3.31 -0.64 -1.29
C ARG A 136 2.55 -1.29 -2.44
N ILE A 137 3.23 -2.12 -3.20
CA ILE A 137 2.69 -2.79 -4.38
C ILE A 137 2.68 -4.30 -4.14
N TYR A 138 1.57 -4.93 -4.49
CA TYR A 138 1.35 -6.36 -4.35
C TYR A 138 0.66 -6.86 -5.61
N PHE A 139 1.20 -7.88 -6.28
CA PHE A 139 0.53 -8.44 -7.46
C PHE A 139 0.86 -9.90 -7.64
N THR A 140 -0.05 -10.59 -8.32
CA THR A 140 0.10 -12.00 -8.65
C THR A 140 0.19 -12.15 -10.17
N VAL A 141 1.25 -12.81 -10.63
CA VAL A 141 1.38 -13.28 -12.01
C VAL A 141 0.65 -14.61 -12.11
N ALA A 142 -0.23 -14.74 -13.10
CA ALA A 142 -1.05 -15.92 -13.30
C ALA A 142 -0.21 -17.18 -13.55
N ALA A 143 -0.78 -18.33 -13.18
CA ALA A 143 -0.21 -19.62 -13.54
C ALA A 143 -0.41 -19.90 -15.03
N SER A 144 0.49 -20.69 -15.60
CA SER A 144 0.39 -21.20 -16.98
C SER A 144 0.34 -22.73 -16.98
N SER A 145 0.31 -23.35 -18.17
CA SER A 145 0.38 -24.82 -18.28
C SER A 145 1.71 -25.41 -17.80
N SER A 146 2.77 -24.60 -17.73
CA SER A 146 4.13 -25.01 -17.38
C SER A 146 4.68 -24.32 -16.13
N SER A 147 3.94 -23.42 -15.49
CA SER A 147 4.44 -22.62 -14.38
C SER A 147 3.37 -22.32 -13.33
N ALA A 148 3.77 -22.44 -12.06
CA ALA A 148 2.95 -22.05 -10.91
C ALA A 148 2.82 -20.52 -10.81
N PRO A 149 1.80 -20.00 -10.12
CA PRO A 149 1.64 -18.57 -9.94
C PRO A 149 2.74 -17.99 -9.05
N LEU A 150 3.16 -16.76 -9.36
CA LEU A 150 4.13 -16.00 -8.57
C LEU A 150 3.44 -14.82 -7.89
N TYR A 151 3.76 -14.61 -6.61
CA TYR A 151 3.32 -13.44 -5.86
C TYR A 151 4.48 -12.48 -5.62
N PHE A 152 4.26 -11.22 -5.93
CA PHE A 152 5.22 -10.14 -5.83
C PHE A 152 4.79 -9.16 -4.73
N THR A 153 5.76 -8.75 -3.93
CA THR A 153 5.59 -7.67 -2.93
C THR A 153 6.68 -6.65 -3.14
N GLY A 154 6.38 -5.37 -2.96
CA GLY A 154 7.37 -4.32 -3.16
C GLY A 154 6.89 -2.93 -2.78
N ALA A 155 7.63 -1.93 -3.22
CA ALA A 155 7.29 -0.52 -3.02
C ALA A 155 7.68 0.36 -4.22
N VAL A 156 6.95 1.47 -4.37
CA VAL A 156 7.31 2.57 -5.29
C VAL A 156 8.31 3.48 -4.59
N ARG A 157 9.53 3.55 -5.12
CA ARG A 157 10.59 4.44 -4.62
C ARG A 157 10.38 5.88 -5.08
N ALA A 158 11.13 6.81 -4.48
CA ALA A 158 11.04 8.23 -4.79
C ALA A 158 11.46 8.57 -6.23
N ASP A 159 12.31 7.75 -6.83
CA ASP A 159 12.73 7.81 -8.24
C ASP A 159 11.70 7.19 -9.21
N GLY A 160 10.57 6.69 -8.69
CA GLY A 160 9.54 6.01 -9.46
C GLY A 160 9.83 4.53 -9.71
N ASN A 161 11.00 4.02 -9.32
CA ASN A 161 11.35 2.61 -9.49
C ASN A 161 10.50 1.72 -8.58
N LEU A 162 10.18 0.54 -9.08
CA LEU A 162 9.53 -0.51 -8.31
C LEU A 162 10.58 -1.52 -7.88
N VAL A 163 10.61 -1.85 -6.59
CA VAL A 163 11.54 -2.85 -6.04
C VAL A 163 10.83 -3.73 -5.05
N GLY A 164 11.29 -4.97 -4.93
CA GLY A 164 10.74 -5.86 -3.95
C GLY A 164 11.24 -7.28 -4.03
N THR A 165 10.40 -8.18 -3.54
CA THR A 165 10.64 -9.62 -3.53
C THR A 165 9.49 -10.36 -4.21
N PHE A 166 9.74 -11.60 -4.58
CA PHE A 166 8.71 -12.50 -5.07
C PHE A 166 8.88 -13.90 -4.48
N CYS A 167 7.80 -14.67 -4.49
CA CYS A 167 7.81 -16.10 -4.21
C CYS A 167 6.76 -16.82 -5.07
N GLN A 168 7.02 -18.08 -5.40
CA GLN A 168 6.03 -18.99 -5.92
C GLN A 168 5.02 -19.31 -4.84
N ILE A 169 3.74 -19.26 -5.18
CA ILE A 169 2.64 -19.52 -4.24
C ILE A 169 1.89 -20.79 -4.59
N ASP A 170 1.38 -21.46 -3.55
CA ASP A 170 0.46 -22.60 -3.70
C ASP A 170 -0.99 -22.14 -3.96
N LYS A 171 -1.92 -23.10 -4.03
CA LYS A 171 -3.35 -22.81 -4.21
C LYS A 171 -3.97 -22.02 -3.05
N GLY A 172 -3.32 -22.00 -1.88
CA GLY A 172 -3.72 -21.23 -0.71
C GLY A 172 -3.09 -19.83 -0.67
N GLY A 173 -2.31 -19.45 -1.69
CA GLY A 173 -1.62 -18.16 -1.74
C GLY A 173 -0.41 -18.07 -0.80
N GLN A 174 0.08 -19.20 -0.29
CA GLN A 174 1.25 -19.23 0.59
C GLN A 174 2.51 -19.47 -0.21
N CYS A 175 3.60 -18.78 0.14
CA CYS A 175 4.91 -19.04 -0.47
C CYS A 175 5.31 -20.50 -0.23
N THR A 176 5.69 -21.20 -1.30
CA THR A 176 6.15 -22.58 -1.22
C THR A 176 7.60 -22.62 -0.76
N SER A 177 7.94 -23.48 0.21
CA SER A 177 9.31 -23.56 0.76
C SER A 177 10.36 -23.99 -0.26
N ASN A 178 9.94 -24.70 -1.31
CA ASN A 178 10.79 -25.25 -2.36
C ASN A 178 10.45 -24.66 -3.74
N GLY A 179 9.71 -23.56 -3.80
CA GLY A 179 9.43 -22.86 -5.05
C GLY A 179 10.34 -21.68 -5.26
N GLU A 180 10.17 -21.05 -6.43
CA GLU A 180 10.98 -19.92 -6.86
C GLU A 180 10.81 -18.75 -5.91
N TYR A 181 11.89 -18.02 -5.65
CA TYR A 181 11.83 -16.80 -4.85
C TYR A 181 13.02 -15.91 -5.17
N GLY A 182 12.88 -14.63 -4.89
CA GLY A 182 14.00 -13.73 -5.04
C GLY A 182 13.64 -12.27 -5.02
N LEU A 183 14.44 -11.49 -5.75
CA LEU A 183 14.42 -10.03 -5.74
C LEU A 183 14.09 -9.50 -7.14
N TRP A 184 13.50 -8.32 -7.20
CA TRP A 184 13.26 -7.65 -8.47
C TRP A 184 13.41 -6.13 -8.32
N SER A 185 13.83 -5.48 -9.41
CA SER A 185 13.95 -4.03 -9.50
C SER A 185 13.71 -3.59 -10.92
N VAL A 186 12.70 -2.74 -11.13
CA VAL A 186 12.35 -2.20 -12.44
C VAL A 186 12.18 -0.68 -12.38
N ALA A 187 12.61 0.00 -13.44
CA ALA A 187 12.48 1.44 -13.61
C ALA A 187 11.38 1.76 -14.62
N PRO A 188 10.72 2.93 -14.52
CA PRO A 188 9.78 3.38 -15.54
C PRO A 188 10.41 3.34 -16.94
N GLY A 189 9.77 2.61 -17.86
CA GLY A 189 10.14 2.58 -19.27
C GLY A 189 9.54 3.76 -20.03
N THR A 190 10.11 4.11 -21.18
CA THR A 190 9.43 5.01 -22.12
C THR A 190 8.26 4.29 -22.78
N PRO A 191 7.13 4.97 -23.03
CA PRO A 191 5.99 4.42 -23.79
C PRO A 191 6.37 3.91 -25.18
#